data_AF-M7XWL2-F1
#
_entry.id   AF-M7XWL2-F1
#
_cell.length_a   1.000
_cell.length_b   1.000
_cell.length_c   1.000
_cell.angle_alpha   90.00
_cell.angle_beta   90.00
_cell.angle_gamma   90.00
#
_symmetry.space_group_name_H-M   'P 1'
#
loop_
_entity.id
_entity.type
_entity.pdbx_description
1 polymer ?
#
loop_
_entity_poly.entity_id
_entity_poly.type
_entity_poly.pdbx_seq_one_letter_code
_entity_poly.pdbx_strand_id
1 'polypeptide(L)'
;MSKFEEVLKKYWGIFQDEKMYFENDVRNWELFQDIPKNNNIEDIITKVSAINDGDVRRYSGVKEVSDHILKLNIDEPLAKGDLSLVDDIAKVGNNPPFLEFASLYCNYHFPKLYPIFSRQHLDIYEKYIRNLKLDYDPNKVDTYPVFCSVLNDFVKRLHLGDKMNYLEMRKFGWLYGDTIIEESQQA
;
A
#
# COMPACT_ATOMS: atom_id res chain seq x y z
N MET A 1 10.63 -17.31 20.54
CA MET A 1 10.68 -16.40 19.39
C MET A 1 11.10 -17.24 18.22
N SER A 2 10.32 -17.27 17.14
CA SER A 2 10.64 -18.07 15.95
C SER A 2 11.87 -17.50 15.23
N LYS A 3 12.56 -18.31 14.42
CA LYS A 3 13.69 -17.82 13.60
C LYS A 3 13.27 -16.66 12.69
N PHE A 4 12.06 -16.74 12.14
CA PHE A 4 11.45 -15.67 11.35
C PHE A 4 11.29 -14.36 12.16
N GLU A 5 10.82 -14.44 13.40
CA GLU A 5 10.71 -13.27 14.29
C GLU A 5 12.07 -12.65 14.63
N GLU A 6 13.11 -13.47 14.79
CA GLU A 6 14.48 -12.99 15.05
C GLU A 6 15.06 -12.23 13.86
N VAL A 7 14.96 -12.83 12.65
CA VAL A 7 15.44 -12.21 11.40
C VAL A 7 14.67 -10.92 11.12
N LEU A 8 13.35 -10.92 11.31
CA LEU A 8 12.54 -9.72 11.18
C LEU A 8 13.01 -8.60 12.12
N LYS A 9 13.24 -8.90 13.40
CA LYS A 9 13.72 -7.91 14.39
C LYS A 9 15.08 -7.33 14.01
N LYS A 10 15.98 -8.15 13.45
CA LYS A 10 17.28 -7.71 12.94
C LYS A 10 17.09 -6.66 11.83
N TYR A 11 16.32 -6.98 10.79
CA TYR A 11 16.11 -6.06 9.65
C TYR A 11 15.28 -4.83 10.03
N TRP A 12 14.40 -4.95 11.01
CA TRP A 12 13.71 -3.79 11.57
C TRP A 12 14.68 -2.80 12.20
N GLY A 13 15.64 -3.25 13.01
CA GLY A 13 16.65 -2.37 13.60
C GLY A 13 17.42 -1.59 12.53
N ILE A 14 17.79 -2.27 11.44
CA ILE A 14 18.48 -1.64 10.29
C ILE A 14 17.58 -0.57 9.63
N PHE A 15 16.31 -0.90 9.36
CA PHE A 15 15.36 0.03 8.75
C PHE A 15 15.17 1.32 9.56
N GLN A 16 15.17 1.23 10.89
CA GLN A 16 15.01 2.40 11.76
C GLN A 16 16.18 3.38 11.66
N ASP A 17 17.39 2.87 11.40
CA ASP A 17 18.62 3.67 11.30
C ASP A 17 18.80 4.26 9.88
N GLU A 18 18.11 3.73 8.88
CA GLU A 18 18.20 4.12 7.46
C GLU A 18 17.07 5.06 6.98
N LYS A 19 16.53 5.92 7.86
CA LYS A 19 15.41 6.84 7.56
C LYS A 19 15.62 7.84 6.40
N MET A 20 16.76 7.81 5.69
CA MET A 20 17.06 8.68 4.55
C MET A 20 16.54 8.18 3.19
N TYR A 21 15.95 6.98 3.07
CA TYR A 21 15.71 6.37 1.74
C TYR A 21 14.35 6.63 1.08
N PHE A 22 13.51 7.53 1.60
CA PHE A 22 12.15 7.74 1.04
C PHE A 22 11.77 9.20 0.89
N GLU A 23 12.72 10.10 0.67
CA GLU A 23 12.44 11.54 0.56
C GLU A 23 11.28 11.83 -0.41
N ASN A 24 11.22 11.15 -1.56
CA ASN A 24 10.12 11.33 -2.51
C ASN A 24 8.75 10.91 -1.94
N ASP A 25 8.63 9.74 -1.30
CA ASP A 25 7.37 9.30 -0.70
C ASP A 25 6.98 10.16 0.49
N VAL A 26 7.95 10.64 1.26
CA VAL A 26 7.73 11.58 2.37
C VAL A 26 7.24 12.92 1.84
N ARG A 27 7.86 13.46 0.79
CA ARG A 27 7.40 14.71 0.13
C ARG A 27 6.01 14.57 -0.45
N ASN A 28 5.70 13.43 -1.06
CA ASN A 28 4.35 13.16 -1.56
C ASN A 28 3.34 13.06 -0.42
N TRP A 29 3.71 12.39 0.68
CA TRP A 29 2.86 12.35 1.86
C TRP A 29 2.62 13.76 2.44
N GLU A 30 3.67 14.57 2.62
CA GLU A 30 3.59 15.97 3.07
C GLU A 30 2.66 16.79 2.17
N LEU A 31 2.82 16.69 0.84
CA LEU A 31 1.93 17.34 -0.12
C LEU A 31 0.46 16.97 0.13
N PHE A 32 0.14 15.70 0.36
CA PHE A 32 -1.23 15.28 0.65
C PHE A 32 -1.75 15.82 1.97
N GLN A 33 -0.89 16.11 2.94
CA GLN A 33 -1.28 16.78 4.18
C GLN A 33 -1.53 18.29 3.97
N ASP A 34 -0.77 18.93 3.09
CA ASP A 34 -0.93 20.36 2.76
C ASP A 34 -2.22 20.63 1.94
N ILE A 35 -2.63 19.66 1.11
CA ILE A 35 -3.89 19.71 0.34
C ILE A 35 -4.79 18.52 0.66
N PRO A 36 -5.39 18.42 1.87
CA PRO A 36 -5.99 17.17 2.36
C PRO A 36 -7.34 16.80 1.73
N LYS A 37 -7.97 17.69 0.96
CA LYS A 37 -9.32 17.51 0.40
C LYS A 37 -9.31 17.10 -1.06
N ASN A 38 -10.35 16.42 -1.49
CA ASN A 38 -10.55 15.89 -2.84
C ASN A 38 -11.81 16.49 -3.49
N ASN A 39 -12.09 17.75 -3.17
CA ASN A 39 -13.25 18.51 -3.68
C ASN A 39 -12.83 19.65 -4.63
N ASN A 40 -11.54 19.81 -4.90
CA ASN A 40 -10.98 20.77 -5.84
C ASN A 40 -10.18 20.02 -6.92
N ILE A 41 -10.46 20.29 -8.19
CA ILE A 41 -9.85 19.58 -9.31
C ILE A 41 -8.33 19.84 -9.45
N GLU A 42 -7.85 21.06 -9.16
CA GLU A 42 -6.44 21.42 -9.27
C GLU A 42 -5.61 20.74 -8.17
N ASP A 43 -6.15 20.64 -6.96
CA ASP A 43 -5.52 19.90 -5.86
C ASP A 43 -5.41 18.42 -6.19
N ILE A 44 -6.48 17.83 -6.77
CA ILE A 44 -6.45 16.43 -7.21
C ILE A 44 -5.42 16.24 -8.33
N ILE A 45 -5.39 17.11 -9.34
CA ILE A 45 -4.41 17.05 -10.43
C ILE A 45 -2.98 17.12 -9.87
N THR A 46 -2.73 17.98 -8.89
CA THR A 46 -1.42 18.12 -8.25
C THR A 46 -1.01 16.82 -7.56
N LYS A 47 -1.91 16.20 -6.79
CA LYS A 47 -1.68 14.89 -6.15
C LYS A 47 -1.42 13.76 -7.14
N VAL A 48 -2.27 13.63 -8.16
CA VAL A 48 -2.16 12.59 -9.19
C VAL A 48 -0.83 12.74 -9.94
N SER A 49 -0.46 13.98 -10.26
CA SER A 49 0.82 14.28 -10.92
C SER A 49 2.03 13.99 -10.04
N ALA A 50 1.95 14.28 -8.74
CA ALA A 50 3.03 14.02 -7.78
C ALA A 50 3.27 12.52 -7.55
N ILE A 51 2.20 11.71 -7.54
CA ILE A 51 2.33 10.24 -7.53
C ILE A 51 3.07 9.76 -8.78
N ASN A 52 2.77 10.37 -9.94
CA ASN A 52 3.42 10.06 -11.21
C ASN A 52 3.40 8.55 -11.51
N ASP A 53 2.22 7.92 -11.43
CA ASP A 53 2.05 6.49 -11.67
C ASP A 53 2.20 6.14 -13.16
N GLY A 54 2.95 5.07 -13.45
CA GLY A 54 3.26 4.64 -14.81
C GLY A 54 2.08 4.11 -15.60
N ASP A 55 1.19 3.36 -14.95
CA ASP A 55 -0.01 2.79 -15.57
C ASP A 55 -1.03 3.89 -15.84
N VAL A 56 -1.20 4.83 -14.91
CA VAL A 56 -2.05 6.01 -15.11
C VAL A 56 -1.59 6.81 -16.33
N ARG A 57 -0.29 7.09 -16.46
CA ARG A 57 0.24 7.81 -17.63
C ARG A 57 0.04 7.05 -18.94
N ARG A 58 0.09 5.71 -18.91
CA ARG A 58 0.08 4.87 -20.11
C ARG A 58 -1.32 4.54 -20.61
N TYR A 59 -2.28 4.33 -19.71
CA TYR A 59 -3.56 3.71 -20.03
C TYR A 59 -4.79 4.57 -19.75
N SER A 60 -4.61 5.75 -19.16
CA SER A 60 -5.68 6.72 -18.89
C SER A 60 -5.10 8.12 -19.09
N GLY A 61 -4.95 8.89 -18.00
CA GLY A 61 -4.22 10.14 -17.95
C GLY A 61 -4.58 10.90 -16.69
N VAL A 62 -3.73 11.86 -16.31
CA VAL A 62 -3.91 12.64 -15.07
C VAL A 62 -5.30 13.26 -14.99
N LYS A 63 -5.80 13.83 -16.09
CA LYS A 63 -7.10 14.51 -16.13
C LYS A 63 -8.28 13.56 -15.89
N GLU A 64 -8.27 12.40 -16.56
CA GLU A 64 -9.35 11.41 -16.43
C GLU A 64 -9.43 10.84 -15.02
N VAL A 65 -8.28 10.46 -14.45
CA VAL A 65 -8.16 10.02 -13.05
C VAL A 65 -8.64 11.09 -12.08
N SER A 66 -8.25 12.34 -12.30
CA SER A 66 -8.63 13.45 -11.41
C SER A 66 -10.13 13.75 -11.46
N ASP A 67 -10.72 13.74 -12.66
CA ASP A 67 -12.16 13.95 -12.84
C ASP A 67 -12.97 12.80 -12.20
N HIS A 68 -12.46 11.57 -12.24
CA HIS A 68 -13.09 10.42 -11.58
C HIS A 68 -13.07 10.54 -10.05
N ILE A 69 -11.90 10.84 -9.47
CA ILE A 69 -11.76 11.04 -8.02
C ILE A 69 -12.69 12.16 -7.53
N LEU A 70 -12.77 13.27 -8.27
CA LEU A 70 -13.66 14.39 -7.93
C LEU A 70 -15.14 13.95 -7.91
N LYS A 71 -15.58 13.15 -8.89
CA LYS A 71 -16.96 12.64 -8.97
C LYS A 71 -17.32 11.70 -7.83
N LEU A 72 -16.36 10.93 -7.32
CA LEU A 72 -16.59 9.97 -6.23
C LEU A 72 -16.84 10.65 -4.88
N ASN A 73 -16.48 11.93 -4.70
CA ASN A 73 -16.67 12.69 -3.46
C ASN A 73 -16.18 11.93 -2.21
N ILE A 74 -14.90 11.54 -2.23
CA ILE A 74 -14.35 10.53 -1.32
C ILE A 74 -14.00 11.03 0.08
N ASP A 75 -13.99 12.35 0.35
CA ASP A 75 -13.38 12.90 1.57
C ASP A 75 -13.93 12.33 2.89
N GLU A 76 -15.26 12.12 2.98
CA GLU A 76 -15.88 11.54 4.17
C GLU A 76 -15.57 10.04 4.33
N PRO A 77 -15.85 9.15 3.36
CA PRO A 77 -15.53 7.73 3.50
C PRO A 77 -14.01 7.49 3.62
N LEU A 78 -13.18 8.34 3.00
CA LEU A 78 -11.73 8.25 3.08
C LEU A 78 -11.23 8.48 4.52
N ALA A 79 -11.77 9.48 5.21
CA ALA A 79 -11.45 9.75 6.61
C ALA A 79 -11.93 8.64 7.57
N LYS A 80 -12.94 7.85 7.16
CA LYS A 80 -13.45 6.71 7.92
C LYS A 80 -12.68 5.41 7.68
N GLY A 81 -11.72 5.40 6.76
CA GLY A 81 -10.98 4.20 6.40
C GLY A 81 -11.79 3.20 5.59
N ASP A 82 -12.75 3.67 4.79
CA ASP A 82 -13.52 2.81 3.89
C ASP A 82 -12.59 2.26 2.78
N LEU A 83 -12.27 0.97 2.87
CA LEU A 83 -11.36 0.29 1.95
C LEU A 83 -11.95 0.08 0.55
N SER A 84 -13.29 0.12 0.38
CA SER A 84 -13.89 -0.06 -0.94
C SER A 84 -13.57 1.10 -1.90
N LEU A 85 -13.20 2.26 -1.36
CA LEU A 85 -12.77 3.42 -2.14
C LEU A 85 -11.58 3.12 -3.04
N VAL A 86 -10.68 2.22 -2.63
CA VAL A 86 -9.54 1.85 -3.46
C VAL A 86 -10.01 1.15 -4.73
N ASP A 87 -10.96 0.23 -4.63
CA ASP A 87 -11.56 -0.41 -5.80
C ASP A 87 -12.33 0.60 -6.64
N ASP A 88 -13.04 1.56 -6.03
CA ASP A 88 -13.81 2.57 -6.76
C ASP A 88 -12.90 3.55 -7.51
N ILE A 89 -11.79 4.00 -6.93
CA ILE A 89 -10.79 4.84 -7.60
C ILE A 89 -10.10 4.04 -8.72
N ALA A 90 -9.76 2.77 -8.48
CA ALA A 90 -9.04 1.93 -9.44
C ALA A 90 -9.83 1.63 -10.73
N LYS A 91 -11.16 1.81 -10.73
CA LYS A 91 -12.06 1.59 -11.89
C LYS A 91 -12.04 2.69 -12.95
N VAL A 92 -11.27 3.77 -12.76
CA VAL A 92 -11.18 4.86 -13.75
C VAL A 92 -10.61 4.42 -15.11
N GLY A 93 -9.85 3.31 -15.15
CA GLY A 93 -9.28 2.76 -16.37
C GLY A 93 -9.94 1.48 -16.88
N ASN A 94 -9.47 1.00 -18.04
CA ASN A 94 -9.75 -0.34 -18.53
C ASN A 94 -8.97 -1.40 -17.73
N ASN A 95 -9.30 -2.68 -17.94
CA ASN A 95 -8.59 -3.80 -17.33
C ASN A 95 -7.07 -3.80 -17.64
N PRO A 96 -6.19 -4.02 -16.65
CA PRO A 96 -6.48 -4.28 -15.24
C PRO A 96 -6.70 -3.00 -14.39
N PRO A 97 -7.44 -3.07 -13.27
CA PRO A 97 -7.70 -1.92 -12.41
C PRO A 97 -6.41 -1.27 -11.85
N PHE A 98 -6.43 0.04 -11.63
CA PHE A 98 -5.29 0.81 -11.10
C PHE A 98 -5.16 0.69 -9.57
N LEU A 99 -5.13 -0.53 -9.02
CA LEU A 99 -5.09 -0.78 -7.57
C LEU A 99 -3.83 -0.22 -6.89
N GLU A 100 -2.66 -0.30 -7.52
CA GLU A 100 -1.42 0.24 -6.95
C GLU A 100 -1.51 1.76 -6.78
N PHE A 101 -1.93 2.45 -7.85
CA PHE A 101 -2.21 3.89 -7.80
C PHE A 101 -3.27 4.24 -6.75
N ALA A 102 -4.44 3.59 -6.80
CA ALA A 102 -5.57 3.92 -5.95
C ALA A 102 -5.27 3.71 -4.46
N SER A 103 -4.63 2.58 -4.13
CA SER A 103 -4.23 2.29 -2.76
C SER A 103 -3.15 3.26 -2.25
N LEU A 104 -2.19 3.66 -3.10
CA LEU A 104 -1.19 4.66 -2.77
C LEU A 104 -1.81 6.05 -2.57
N TYR A 105 -2.76 6.44 -3.41
CA TYR A 105 -3.50 7.70 -3.28
C TYR A 105 -4.21 7.78 -1.93
N CYS A 106 -4.97 6.75 -1.55
CA CYS A 106 -5.64 6.69 -0.26
C CYS A 106 -4.64 6.64 0.91
N ASN A 107 -3.53 5.92 0.75
CA ASN A 107 -2.48 5.84 1.76
C ASN A 107 -1.82 7.19 2.03
N TYR A 108 -1.50 7.99 1.02
CA TYR A 108 -0.92 9.32 1.25
C TYR A 108 -1.88 10.27 1.99
N HIS A 109 -3.19 10.05 1.91
CA HIS A 109 -4.13 10.73 2.81
C HIS A 109 -4.06 10.19 4.25
N PHE A 110 -4.16 8.86 4.42
CA PHE A 110 -4.20 8.22 5.73
C PHE A 110 -3.31 6.96 5.80
N PRO A 111 -1.99 7.12 6.06
CA PRO A 111 -1.04 6.00 5.97
C PRO A 111 -1.30 4.85 6.94
N LYS A 112 -2.05 5.09 8.01
CA LYS A 112 -2.43 4.08 9.01
C LYS A 112 -3.72 3.33 8.66
N LEU A 113 -4.51 3.82 7.71
CA LEU A 113 -5.82 3.24 7.37
C LEU A 113 -5.76 2.40 6.10
N TYR A 114 -4.95 2.80 5.12
CA TYR A 114 -4.96 2.19 3.79
C TYR A 114 -3.69 1.40 3.50
N PRO A 115 -3.75 0.06 3.45
CA PRO A 115 -2.66 -0.76 2.93
C PRO A 115 -2.32 -0.41 1.48
N ILE A 116 -1.03 -0.38 1.12
CA ILE A 116 -0.61 -0.10 -0.27
C ILE A 116 -0.46 -1.42 -1.03
N PHE A 117 -1.29 -1.60 -2.06
CA PHE A 117 -1.25 -2.76 -2.93
C PHE A 117 0.01 -2.74 -3.80
N SER A 118 0.62 -3.92 -4.00
CA SER A 118 1.75 -4.10 -4.91
C SER A 118 1.72 -5.49 -5.51
N ARG A 119 1.59 -5.56 -6.84
CA ARG A 119 1.58 -6.81 -7.61
C ARG A 119 2.88 -7.57 -7.46
N GLN A 120 3.99 -6.86 -7.34
CA GLN A 120 5.32 -7.45 -7.16
C GLN A 120 5.40 -8.31 -5.89
N HIS A 121 4.57 -8.05 -4.88
CA HIS A 121 4.64 -8.72 -3.59
C HIS A 121 3.47 -9.70 -3.36
N LEU A 122 2.73 -10.13 -4.39
CA LEU A 122 1.62 -11.06 -4.16
C LEU A 122 2.11 -12.48 -3.80
N ASP A 123 3.20 -12.94 -4.43
CA ASP A 123 3.78 -14.27 -4.22
C ASP A 123 4.13 -14.55 -2.75
N ILE A 124 4.62 -13.55 -2.00
CA ILE A 124 4.92 -13.72 -0.56
C ILE A 124 3.64 -13.98 0.24
N TYR A 125 2.56 -13.27 -0.05
CA TYR A 125 1.28 -13.46 0.65
C TYR A 125 0.62 -14.78 0.26
N GLU A 126 0.71 -15.20 -1.00
CA GLU A 126 0.23 -16.52 -1.42
C GLU A 126 0.97 -17.66 -0.69
N LYS A 127 2.31 -17.59 -0.63
CA LYS A 127 3.13 -18.57 0.10
C LYS A 127 2.82 -18.53 1.59
N TYR A 128 2.66 -17.35 2.17
CA TYR A 128 2.30 -17.16 3.58
C TYR A 128 0.96 -17.84 3.92
N ILE A 129 -0.08 -17.65 3.11
CA ILE A 129 -1.38 -18.31 3.26
C ILE A 129 -1.22 -19.83 3.21
N ARG A 130 -0.53 -20.35 2.17
CA ARG A 130 -0.38 -21.80 1.96
C ARG A 130 0.42 -22.47 3.07
N ASN A 131 1.55 -21.87 3.48
CA ASN A 131 2.45 -22.44 4.47
C ASN A 131 1.81 -22.49 5.87
N LEU A 132 1.07 -21.44 6.24
CA LEU A 132 0.38 -21.36 7.54
C LEU A 132 -1.05 -21.92 7.51
N LYS A 133 -1.54 -22.36 6.34
CA LYS A 133 -2.92 -22.85 6.12
C LYS A 133 -3.96 -21.85 6.62
N LEU A 134 -3.79 -20.58 6.27
CA LEU A 134 -4.71 -19.51 6.65
C LEU A 134 -6.04 -19.64 5.90
N ASP A 135 -7.13 -19.15 6.50
CA ASP A 135 -8.49 -19.17 5.93
C ASP A 135 -8.70 -18.01 4.93
N TYR A 136 -7.78 -17.89 3.98
CA TYR A 136 -7.84 -16.94 2.87
C TYR A 136 -7.65 -17.71 1.56
N ASP A 137 -8.31 -17.29 0.48
CA ASP A 137 -8.09 -17.89 -0.84
C ASP A 137 -6.78 -17.34 -1.43
N PRO A 138 -5.73 -18.17 -1.57
CA PRO A 138 -4.46 -17.70 -2.13
C PRO A 138 -4.59 -17.22 -3.57
N ASN A 139 -5.61 -17.66 -4.32
CA ASN A 139 -5.80 -17.24 -5.71
C ASN A 139 -6.53 -15.89 -5.85
N LYS A 140 -6.87 -15.24 -4.72
CA LYS A 140 -7.56 -13.93 -4.69
C LYS A 140 -6.72 -12.84 -4.04
N VAL A 141 -5.46 -13.11 -3.75
CA VAL A 141 -4.53 -12.16 -3.11
C VAL A 141 -4.32 -10.90 -3.96
N ASP A 142 -4.56 -11.00 -5.27
CA ASP A 142 -4.58 -9.88 -6.21
C ASP A 142 -5.79 -8.94 -6.07
N THR A 143 -6.81 -9.32 -5.29
CA THR A 143 -7.92 -8.45 -4.92
C THR A 143 -7.57 -7.62 -3.68
N TYR A 144 -7.95 -6.34 -3.69
CA TYR A 144 -7.61 -5.44 -2.58
C TYR A 144 -8.14 -5.91 -1.21
N PRO A 145 -9.39 -6.43 -1.08
CA PRO A 145 -9.89 -6.90 0.22
C PRO A 145 -9.10 -8.08 0.81
N VAL A 146 -8.73 -9.06 -0.04
CA VAL A 146 -7.94 -10.22 0.41
C VAL A 146 -6.52 -9.79 0.72
N PHE A 147 -5.90 -8.97 -0.14
CA PHE A 147 -4.60 -8.37 0.12
C PHE A 147 -4.55 -7.67 1.49
N CYS A 148 -5.51 -6.78 1.77
CA CYS A 148 -5.59 -6.06 3.05
C CYS A 148 -5.71 -7.02 4.23
N SER A 149 -6.57 -8.04 4.11
CA SER A 149 -6.78 -9.02 5.18
C SER A 149 -5.51 -9.81 5.49
N VAL A 150 -4.80 -10.24 4.46
CA VAL A 150 -3.58 -11.04 4.58
C VAL A 150 -2.42 -10.19 5.10
N LEU A 151 -2.25 -8.96 4.60
CA LEU A 151 -1.25 -8.03 5.10
C LEU A 151 -1.51 -7.66 6.57
N ASN A 152 -2.77 -7.43 6.96
CA ASN A 152 -3.11 -7.13 8.35
C ASN A 152 -2.86 -8.32 9.28
N ASP A 153 -3.18 -9.54 8.84
CA ASP A 153 -2.82 -10.75 9.60
C ASP A 153 -1.30 -10.88 9.73
N PHE A 154 -0.56 -10.69 8.64
CA PHE A 154 0.91 -10.71 8.62
C PHE A 154 1.50 -9.69 9.62
N VAL A 155 1.06 -8.43 9.54
CA VAL A 155 1.46 -7.33 10.43
C VAL A 155 1.14 -7.63 11.90
N LYS A 156 -0.05 -8.19 12.16
CA LYS A 156 -0.49 -8.54 13.50
C LYS A 156 0.35 -9.64 14.12
N ARG A 157 0.61 -10.74 13.37
CA ARG A 157 1.44 -11.86 13.85
C ARG A 157 2.86 -11.44 14.14
N LEU A 158 3.36 -10.46 13.40
CA LEU A 158 4.70 -9.92 13.59
C LEU A 158 4.77 -8.79 14.63
N HIS A 159 3.64 -8.43 15.26
CA HIS A 159 3.55 -7.35 16.23
C HIS A 159 4.11 -6.01 15.70
N LEU A 160 3.77 -5.69 14.44
CA LEU A 160 4.22 -4.49 13.72
C LEU A 160 3.16 -3.38 13.64
N GLY A 161 1.89 -3.67 13.91
CA GLY A 161 0.77 -2.74 13.67
C GLY A 161 0.87 -1.41 14.42
N ASP A 162 1.43 -1.41 15.62
CA ASP A 162 1.62 -0.18 16.41
C ASP A 162 2.97 0.51 16.16
N LYS A 163 3.86 -0.14 15.39
CA LYS A 163 5.23 0.32 15.18
C LYS A 163 5.42 1.07 13.87
N MET A 164 4.56 0.82 12.90
CA MET A 164 4.71 1.32 11.54
C MET A 164 3.34 1.63 10.94
N ASN A 165 3.29 2.59 10.03
CA ASN A 165 2.15 2.77 9.13
C ASN A 165 2.34 1.94 7.84
N TYR A 166 1.31 1.83 6.99
CA TYR A 166 1.39 1.00 5.78
C TYR A 166 2.37 1.55 4.72
N LEU A 167 2.70 2.85 4.75
CA LEU A 167 3.73 3.41 3.87
C LEU A 167 5.11 2.86 4.26
N GLU A 168 5.44 2.92 5.54
CA GLU A 168 6.69 2.36 6.08
C GLU A 168 6.74 0.84 5.89
N MET A 169 5.64 0.13 6.10
CA MET A 169 5.56 -1.33 5.91
C MET A 169 5.84 -1.74 4.46
N ARG A 170 5.25 -1.03 3.48
CA ARG A 170 5.51 -1.28 2.05
C ARG A 170 7.00 -1.15 1.74
N LYS A 171 7.65 -0.10 2.27
CA LYS A 171 9.08 0.16 2.03
C LYS A 171 9.98 -0.86 2.71
N PHE A 172 9.67 -1.22 3.95
CA PHE A 172 10.35 -2.29 4.67
C PHE A 172 10.27 -3.62 3.90
N GLY A 173 9.07 -3.97 3.42
CA GLY A 173 8.86 -5.16 2.61
C GLY A 173 9.64 -5.13 1.30
N TRP A 174 9.70 -3.98 0.62
CA TRP A 174 10.47 -3.82 -0.62
C TRP A 174 11.98 -3.96 -0.41
N LEU A 175 12.53 -3.43 0.69
CA LEU A 175 13.97 -3.49 0.97
C LEU A 175 14.43 -4.86 1.46
N TYR A 176 13.66 -5.49 2.35
CA TYR A 176 14.14 -6.64 3.13
C TYR A 176 13.25 -7.89 3.02
N GLY A 177 12.10 -7.83 2.34
CA GLY A 177 11.12 -8.90 2.30
C GLY A 177 11.72 -10.25 1.87
N ASP A 178 12.41 -10.27 0.72
CA ASP A 178 13.06 -11.48 0.20
C ASP A 178 14.18 -11.97 1.12
N THR A 179 15.03 -11.06 1.59
CA THR A 179 16.14 -11.40 2.50
C THR A 179 15.65 -12.01 3.82
N ILE A 180 14.55 -11.49 4.38
CA ILE A 180 13.94 -12.02 5.59
C ILE A 180 13.42 -13.44 5.34
N ILE A 181 12.77 -13.69 4.20
CA ILE A 181 12.28 -15.03 3.84
C ILE A 181 13.46 -16.00 3.73
N GLU A 182 14.48 -15.66 2.94
CA GLU A 182 15.65 -16.50 2.69
C GLU A 182 16.38 -16.86 3.98
N GLU A 183 16.73 -15.87 4.81
CA GLU A 183 17.44 -16.11 6.09
C GLU A 183 16.59 -16.90 7.10
N SER A 184 15.26 -16.77 7.04
CA SER A 184 14.36 -17.51 7.94
C SER A 184 14.22 -18.99 7.60
N GLN A 185 14.51 -19.38 6.36
CA GLN A 185 14.37 -20.75 5.85
C GLN A 185 15.66 -21.58 5.90
N GLN A 186 16.82 -20.96 6.14
CA GLN A 186 18.12 -21.64 6.20
C GLN A 186 18.37 -22.42 7.51
N ALA A 187 17.36 -23.15 8.01
CA ALA A 187 17.45 -23.99 9.20
C ALA A 187 17.02 -25.44 8.92
#